data_AF-A0A534KVP0-F1
#
_entry.id   AF-A0A534KVP0-F1
#
_cell.length_a   1.000
_cell.length_b   1.000
_cell.length_c   1.000
_cell.angle_alpha   90.00
_cell.angle_beta   90.00
_cell.angle_gamma   90.00
#
_symmetry.space_group_name_H-M   'P 1'
#
loop_
_entity.id
_entity.type
_entity.pdbx_description
1 polymer ?
#
loop_
_entity_poly.entity_id
_entity_poly.type
_entity_poly.pdbx_seq_one_letter_code
_entity_poly.pdbx_strand_id
1 'polypeptide(L)' 'MSLAWNLGYFDIPARTGLEKLAELTGLSRNTVSQHLRRGMRRILRESLL' A
#
# COMPACT_ATOMS: atom_id res chain seq x y z
N MET A 1 -1.88 -5.37 -1.59
CA MET A 1 -2.72 -4.61 -0.63
C MET A 1 -2.69 -5.22 0.76
N SER A 2 -2.96 -6.52 0.90
CA SER A 2 -2.91 -7.23 2.20
C SER A 2 -1.61 -7.04 2.98
N LEU A 3 -0.45 -7.11 2.33
CA LEU A 3 0.84 -6.90 2.99
C LEU A 3 0.96 -5.51 3.65
N ALA A 4 0.63 -4.45 2.91
CA ALA A 4 0.69 -3.08 3.42
C ALA A 4 -0.31 -2.87 4.58
N TRP A 5 -1.50 -3.46 4.48
CA TRP A 5 -2.48 -3.47 5.56
C TRP A 5 -1.93 -4.16 6.82
N ASN A 6 -1.43 -5.38 6.68
CA ASN A 6 -0.94 -6.18 7.81
C ASN A 6 0.27 -5.56 8.50
N LEU A 7 1.11 -4.83 7.77
CA LEU A 7 2.26 -4.12 8.31
C LEU A 7 1.91 -2.74 8.87
N GLY A 8 0.64 -2.34 8.84
CA GLY A 8 0.18 -1.08 9.41
C GLY A 8 0.56 0.15 8.60
N TYR A 9 0.67 0.03 7.27
CA TYR A 9 0.92 1.16 6.38
C TYR A 9 -0.19 2.20 6.43
N PHE A 10 -1.42 1.76 6.69
CA PHE A 10 -2.61 2.60 6.76
C PHE A 10 -2.99 3.00 8.18
N ASP A 11 -2.18 2.66 9.18
CA ASP A 11 -2.45 3.00 10.58
C ASP A 11 -2.15 4.48 10.86
N ILE A 12 -2.68 5.00 11.98
CA ILE A 12 -2.43 6.36 12.45
C ILE A 12 -1.98 6.29 13.93
N PRO A 13 -0.68 6.53 14.23
CA PRO A 13 0.43 6.75 13.30
C PRO A 13 0.76 5.50 12.48
N ALA A 14 1.31 5.69 11.28
CA ALA A 14 1.69 4.58 10.41
C ALA A 14 2.82 3.76 11.04
N ARG A 15 2.65 2.43 11.06
CA ARG A 15 3.65 1.49 11.59
C ARG A 15 4.69 1.07 10.57
N THR A 16 4.45 1.32 9.28
CA THR A 16 5.42 1.07 8.20
C THR A 16 5.32 2.11 7.08
N GLY A 17 6.35 2.16 6.23
CA GLY A 17 6.46 3.09 5.10
C GLY A 17 6.80 2.40 3.78
N LEU A 18 6.84 3.18 2.70
CA LEU A 18 7.09 2.67 1.35
C LEU A 18 8.46 2.02 1.19
N GLU A 19 9.48 2.55 1.86
CA GLU A 19 10.84 2.01 1.88
C GLU A 19 10.87 0.58 2.40
N LYS A 20 10.20 0.30 3.53
CA LYS A 20 10.17 -1.06 4.10
C LYS A 20 9.36 -2.02 3.23
N LEU A 21 8.27 -1.54 2.64
CA LEU A 21 7.48 -2.33 1.71
C LEU A 21 8.24 -2.65 0.43
N ALA A 22 9.05 -1.73 -0.08
CA ALA A 22 9.92 -1.93 -1.23
C ALA A 22 10.96 -3.03 -0.95
N GLU A 23 11.62 -2.96 0.21
CA GLU A 23 12.57 -3.98 0.67
C GLU A 23 11.91 -5.37 0.75
N LEU A 24 10.74 -5.48 1.40
CA LEU A 24 10.04 -6.76 1.60
C LEU A 24 9.46 -7.35 0.31
N THR A 25 9.24 -6.54 -0.72
CA THR A 25 8.66 -6.98 -2.01
C THR A 25 9.70 -7.14 -3.12
N GLY A 26 10.93 -6.67 -2.91
CA GLY A 26 11.96 -6.60 -3.96
C GLY A 26 11.64 -5.60 -5.07
N LEU A 27 10.67 -4.69 -4.85
CA LEU A 27 10.21 -3.71 -5.84
C LEU A 27 10.78 -2.33 -5.53
N SER A 28 10.84 -1.47 -6.56
CA SER A 28 11.15 -0.05 -6.32
C SER A 28 10.06 0.61 -5.47
N ARG A 29 10.44 1.63 -4.69
CA ARG A 29 9.49 2.45 -3.92
C ARG A 29 8.37 3.02 -4.78
N ASN A 30 8.69 3.45 -6.00
CA ASN A 30 7.71 3.98 -6.95
C ASN A 30 6.73 2.90 -7.42
N THR A 31 7.21 1.69 -7.68
CA THR A 31 6.38 0.54 -8.07
C THR A 31 5.40 0.19 -6.95
N VAL A 32 5.88 0.14 -5.70
CA VAL A 32 5.00 -0.08 -4.53
C VAL A 32 3.96 1.04 -4.43
N SER A 33 4.35 2.30 -4.54
CA SER A 33 3.43 3.43 -4.51
C SER A 33 2.34 3.34 -5.60
N GLN A 34 2.71 2.97 -6.82
CA GLN A 34 1.73 2.77 -7.91
C GLN A 34 0.76 1.62 -7.61
N HIS A 35 1.25 0.48 -7.13
CA HIS A 35 0.39 -0.65 -6.78
C HIS A 35 -0.61 -0.28 -5.70
N LEU A 36 -0.14 0.42 -4.65
CA LEU A 36 -1.00 0.91 -3.58
C LEU A 36 -2.08 1.85 -4.14
N ARG A 37 -1.71 2.89 -4.91
CA ARG A 37 -2.67 3.84 -5.49
C ARG A 37 -3.72 3.15 -6.38
N ARG A 38 -3.28 2.23 -7.24
CA ARG A 38 -4.19 1.47 -8.12
C ARG A 38 -5.15 0.59 -7.31
N GLY A 39 -4.64 -0.11 -6.30
CA GLY A 39 -5.44 -0.93 -5.41
C GLY A 39 -6.48 -0.11 -4.64
N MET A 40 -6.07 1.03 -4.07
CA MET A 40 -6.97 1.97 -3.39
C MET A 40 -8.05 2.52 -4.32
N ARG A 41 -7.67 2.95 -5.53
CA ARG A 41 -8.63 3.45 -6.52
C ARG A 41 -9.66 2.39 -6.89
N ARG A 42 -9.25 1.13 -7.02
CA ARG A 42 -10.17 0.02 -7.31
C ARG A 42 -11.15 -0.19 -6.16
N ILE A 43 -10.66 -0.30 -4.92
CA ILE A 43 -11.51 -0.48 -3.74
C ILE A 43 -12.51 0.67 -3.61
N LEU A 44 -12.06 1.92 -3.76
CA LEU A 44 -12.95 3.09 -3.71
C LEU A 44 -14.02 3.04 -4.80
N ARG A 45 -13.65 2.65 -6.02
CA ARG A 45 -14.62 2.49 -7.11
C ARG A 45 -15.65 1.40 -6.81
N GLU A 46 -15.24 0.27 -6.23
CA GLU A 46 -16.14 -0.86 -5.92
C GLU A 46 -17.01 -0.63 -4.68
N SER A 47 -16.57 0.25 -3.77
CA SER A 47 -17.24 0.47 -2.47
C SER A 47 -18.11 1.74 -2.44
N LEU A 48 -17.95 2.65 -3.39
CA LEU A 48 -18.62 3.96 -3.40
C LEU A 48 -19.39 4.25 -4.70
N LEU A 49 -19.32 3.36 -5.70
CA LEU A 49 -20.07 3.41 -6.96
C LEU A 49 -20.70 2.04 -7.22
#